data_AF-A0A9E6AIW4-F1
#
_entry.id   AF-A0A9E6AIW4-F1
#
_cell.length_a   1.000
_cell.length_b   1.000
_cell.length_c   1.000
_cell.angle_alpha   90.00
_cell.angle_beta   90.00
_cell.angle_gamma   90.00
#
_symmetry.space_group_name_H-M   'P 1'
#
loop_
_entity.id
_entity.type
_entity.pdbx_description
1 polymer ?
#
loop_
_entity_poly.entity_id
_entity_poly.type
_entity_poly.pdbx_seq_one_letter_code
_entity_poly.pdbx_strand_id
1 'polypeptide(L)'
;MKKLIILCLAALLSGCDTIYQPLGWDGGYQEQQLKHGHYRLNYQGNTTTPDQWVLQSWHRRAAQLCPTGYEILAINIQQPLSSDATIKTLLSNPLSRRNPEVSGELKCTK
;
A
#
# COMPACT_ATOMS: atom_id res chain seq x y z
N MET A 1 -4.73 31.40 28.25
CA MET A 1 -5.50 30.13 28.22
C MET A 1 -6.15 29.84 26.86
N LYS A 2 -6.77 30.81 26.17
CA LYS A 2 -7.33 30.62 24.80
C LYS A 2 -6.35 30.08 23.75
N LYS A 3 -5.08 30.52 23.78
CA LYS A 3 -4.03 30.04 22.84
C LYS A 3 -3.66 28.56 23.04
N LEU A 4 -3.83 28.02 24.24
CA LEU A 4 -3.54 26.61 24.54
C LEU A 4 -4.63 25.68 23.97
N ILE A 5 -5.88 26.13 23.98
CA ILE A 5 -7.02 25.38 23.44
C ILE A 5 -6.89 25.23 21.91
N ILE A 6 -6.40 26.27 21.22
CA ILE A 6 -6.17 26.25 19.77
C ILE A 6 -5.04 25.26 19.42
N LEU A 7 -3.99 25.18 20.25
CA LEU A 7 -2.89 24.25 20.04
C LEU A 7 -3.32 22.78 20.24
N CYS A 8 -4.13 22.49 21.27
CA CYS A 8 -4.68 21.15 21.48
C CYS A 8 -5.67 20.74 20.39
N LEU A 9 -6.44 21.68 19.85
CA LEU A 9 -7.38 21.38 18.77
C LEU A 9 -6.66 21.04 17.45
N ALA A 10 -5.53 21.69 17.15
CA ALA A 10 -4.74 21.42 15.95
C ALA A 10 -4.07 20.03 15.97
N ALA A 11 -3.70 19.51 17.14
CA ALA A 11 -3.08 18.19 17.28
C ALA A 11 -4.07 17.02 17.02
N LEU A 12 -5.38 17.28 17.09
CA LEU A 12 -6.42 16.26 16.87
C LEU A 12 -6.75 16.04 15.38
N LEU A 13 -6.17 16.84 14.46
CA LEU A 13 -6.35 16.68 13.01
C LEU A 13 -5.28 15.81 12.34
N SER A 14 -4.33 15.23 13.08
CA SER A 14 -3.44 14.21 12.50
C SER A 14 -4.22 12.92 12.32
N GLY A 15 -4.90 12.77 11.18
CA GLY A 15 -5.53 11.52 10.78
C GLY A 15 -4.49 10.39 10.75
N CYS A 16 -4.85 9.20 11.23
CA CYS A 16 -4.13 7.97 10.94
C CYS A 16 -4.33 7.65 9.45
N ASP A 17 -3.65 8.38 8.57
CA ASP A 17 -3.61 8.06 7.15
C ASP A 17 -2.47 7.09 6.88
N THR A 18 -2.69 6.13 5.98
CA THR A 18 -1.63 5.19 5.60
C THR A 18 -0.58 5.94 4.79
N ILE A 19 0.57 6.21 5.42
CA ILE A 19 1.61 7.05 4.82
C ILE A 19 2.29 6.32 3.65
N TYR A 20 2.51 7.04 2.54
CA TYR A 20 3.39 6.55 1.46
C TYR A 20 4.85 6.61 1.93
N GLN A 21 5.38 5.46 2.37
CA GLN A 21 6.72 5.35 2.98
C GLN A 21 7.42 4.04 2.59
N PRO A 22 8.76 3.94 2.76
CA PRO A 22 9.45 2.65 2.71
C PRO A 22 8.84 1.66 3.71
N LEU A 23 8.91 0.37 3.40
CA LEU A 23 8.31 -0.69 4.20
C LEU A 23 8.79 -0.63 5.66
N GLY A 24 7.84 -0.44 6.56
CA GLY A 24 8.05 -0.45 8.01
C GLY A 24 7.00 -1.31 8.72
N TRP A 25 6.86 -1.09 10.03
CA TRP A 25 5.94 -1.86 10.89
C TRP A 25 4.46 -1.68 10.53
N ASP A 26 4.09 -0.55 9.93
CA ASP A 26 2.72 -0.22 9.52
C ASP A 26 2.51 -0.33 8.00
N GLY A 27 3.40 -1.05 7.30
CA GLY A 27 3.39 -1.18 5.86
C GLY A 27 4.26 -0.14 5.14
N GLY A 28 4.16 -0.12 3.82
CA GLY A 28 4.96 0.71 2.91
C GLY A 28 5.42 -0.04 1.66
N TYR A 29 6.29 0.60 0.89
CA TYR A 29 6.88 0.02 -0.32
C TYR A 29 8.27 -0.57 -0.05
N GLN A 30 8.58 -1.65 -0.76
CA GLN A 30 9.92 -2.21 -0.84
C GLN A 30 10.18 -2.59 -2.29
N GLU A 31 11.37 -2.26 -2.79
CA GLU A 31 11.82 -2.72 -4.09
C GLU A 31 13.13 -3.51 -4.01
N GLN A 32 13.33 -4.37 -4.99
CA GLN A 32 14.56 -5.08 -5.24
C GLN A 32 14.91 -4.94 -6.73
N GLN A 33 16.08 -4.37 -7.03
CA GLN A 33 16.59 -4.35 -8.40
C GLN A 33 17.09 -5.74 -8.79
N LEU A 34 16.58 -6.27 -9.91
CA LEU A 34 16.98 -7.58 -10.44
C LEU A 34 18.13 -7.42 -11.45
N LYS A 35 17.90 -6.73 -12.58
CA LYS A 35 18.93 -6.39 -13.59
C LYS A 35 18.41 -5.40 -14.64
N HIS A 36 19.26 -4.54 -15.20
CA HIS A 36 18.93 -3.69 -16.37
C HIS A 36 17.61 -2.91 -16.27
N GLY A 37 17.34 -2.24 -15.13
CA GLY A 37 16.09 -1.50 -14.94
C GLY A 37 14.85 -2.39 -14.72
N HIS A 38 15.05 -3.68 -14.45
CA HIS A 38 14.02 -4.60 -13.97
C HIS A 38 14.00 -4.58 -12.43
N TYR A 39 12.83 -4.37 -11.85
CA TYR A 39 12.58 -4.34 -10.42
C TYR A 39 11.48 -5.32 -10.03
N ARG A 40 11.65 -5.93 -8.87
CA ARG A 40 10.54 -6.50 -8.09
C ARG A 40 10.09 -5.45 -7.08
N LEU A 41 8.80 -5.15 -7.05
CA LEU A 41 8.21 -4.12 -6.21
C LEU A 41 7.07 -4.73 -5.40
N ASN A 42 7.10 -4.49 -4.09
CA ASN A 42 6.04 -4.83 -3.16
C ASN A 42 5.50 -3.57 -2.49
N TYR A 43 4.18 -3.52 -2.31
CA TYR A 43 3.53 -2.52 -1.47
C TYR A 43 2.58 -3.22 -0.50
N GLN A 44 2.77 -2.98 0.79
CA GLN A 44 1.93 -3.51 1.86
C GLN A 44 1.19 -2.36 2.55
N GLY A 45 -0.14 -2.46 2.63
CA GLY A 45 -0.95 -1.60 3.50
C GLY A 45 -1.10 -2.18 4.91
N ASN A 46 -1.89 -1.51 5.74
CA ASN A 46 -2.30 -1.98 7.06
C ASN A 46 -3.81 -2.27 7.08
N THR A 47 -4.37 -2.51 8.27
CA THR A 47 -5.79 -2.86 8.45
C THR A 47 -6.76 -1.72 8.17
N THR A 48 -6.29 -0.47 8.00
CA THR A 48 -7.12 0.68 7.64
C THR A 48 -6.89 1.13 6.20
N THR A 49 -5.83 0.66 5.55
CA THR A 49 -5.54 0.97 4.15
C THR A 49 -6.59 0.34 3.22
N PRO A 50 -7.13 1.10 2.25
CA PRO A 50 -7.97 0.55 1.20
C PRO A 50 -7.11 -0.09 0.09
N ASP A 51 -7.58 -1.20 -0.50
CA ASP A 51 -6.85 -1.96 -1.52
C ASP A 51 -6.45 -1.09 -2.74
N GLN A 52 -7.33 -0.17 -3.12
CA GLN A 52 -7.06 0.78 -4.20
C GLN A 52 -5.87 1.69 -3.90
N TRP A 53 -5.68 2.10 -2.64
CA TRP A 53 -4.52 2.92 -2.24
C TRP A 53 -3.22 2.14 -2.36
N VAL A 54 -3.22 0.85 -1.97
CA VAL A 54 -2.06 -0.04 -2.11
C VAL A 54 -1.66 -0.15 -3.59
N LEU A 55 -2.64 -0.41 -4.47
CA LEU A 55 -2.40 -0.52 -5.91
C LEU A 55 -1.89 0.81 -6.51
N GLN A 56 -2.53 1.94 -6.19
CA GLN A 56 -2.11 3.25 -6.66
C GLN A 56 -0.69 3.60 -6.16
N SER A 57 -0.37 3.26 -4.92
CA SER A 57 0.94 3.50 -4.34
C SER A 57 2.02 2.61 -4.95
N TRP A 58 1.68 1.37 -5.31
CA TRP A 58 2.55 0.51 -6.10
C TRP A 58 2.89 1.16 -7.45
N HIS A 59 1.89 1.63 -8.21
CA HIS A 59 2.12 2.35 -9.47
C HIS A 59 2.91 3.64 -9.30
N ARG A 60 2.65 4.39 -8.21
CA ARG A 60 3.42 5.59 -7.87
C ARG A 60 4.90 5.25 -7.66
N ARG A 61 5.21 4.16 -6.95
CA ARG A 61 6.59 3.74 -6.73
C ARG A 61 7.25 3.25 -8.01
N ALA A 62 6.52 2.51 -8.84
CA ALA A 62 6.98 2.10 -10.17
C ALA A 62 7.39 3.30 -11.05
N ALA A 63 6.58 4.36 -11.08
CA ALA A 63 6.88 5.59 -11.82
C ALA A 63 8.10 6.34 -11.26
N GLN A 64 8.33 6.29 -9.94
CA GLN A 64 9.53 6.87 -9.33
C GLN A 64 10.81 6.09 -9.69
N LEU A 65 10.73 4.76 -9.77
CA LEU A 65 11.85 3.91 -10.20
C LEU A 65 12.14 4.06 -11.69
N CYS A 66 11.11 4.33 -12.50
CA CYS A 66 11.20 4.45 -13.95
C CYS A 66 10.54 5.75 -14.46
N PRO A 67 11.23 6.91 -14.37
CA PRO A 67 10.65 8.21 -14.74
C PRO A 67 10.24 8.35 -16.21
N THR A 68 10.84 7.57 -17.11
CA THR A 68 10.54 7.52 -18.55
C THR A 68 9.37 6.60 -18.91
N GLY A 69 8.81 5.88 -17.93
CA GLY A 69 7.78 4.87 -18.11
C GLY A 69 8.26 3.46 -17.73
N TYR A 70 7.30 2.57 -17.52
CA TYR A 70 7.56 1.17 -17.17
C TYR A 70 6.52 0.24 -17.80
N GLU A 71 6.93 -1.01 -17.98
CA GLU A 71 6.08 -2.12 -18.36
C GLU A 71 5.91 -3.06 -17.15
N ILE A 72 4.69 -3.55 -16.94
CA ILE A 72 4.38 -4.50 -15.87
C ILE A 72 4.53 -5.90 -16.43
N LEU A 73 5.52 -6.65 -15.93
CA LEU A 73 5.78 -8.02 -16.37
C LEU A 73 4.91 -9.03 -15.61
N ALA A 74 4.70 -8.78 -14.32
CA ALA A 74 3.81 -9.55 -13.48
C ALA A 74 3.25 -8.67 -12.36
N ILE A 75 1.98 -8.83 -12.03
CA ILE A 75 1.39 -8.19 -10.85
C ILE A 75 0.44 -9.17 -10.17
N ASN A 76 0.61 -9.33 -8.88
CA ASN A 76 -0.26 -10.08 -8.00
C ASN A 76 -0.93 -9.09 -7.06
N ILE A 77 -2.23 -8.94 -7.25
CA ILE A 77 -3.09 -8.17 -6.37
C ILE A 77 -3.76 -9.20 -5.48
N GLN A 78 -3.42 -9.22 -4.18
CA GLN A 78 -4.20 -10.00 -3.23
C GLN A 78 -5.57 -9.31 -3.10
N GLN A 79 -6.51 -9.69 -3.97
CA GLN A 79 -7.88 -9.23 -3.90
C GLN A 79 -8.50 -9.69 -2.58
N PRO A 80 -9.40 -8.90 -1.98
CA PRO A 80 -10.24 -9.42 -0.91
C PRO A 80 -11.00 -10.62 -1.48
N LEU A 81 -10.95 -11.73 -0.75
CA LEU A 81 -11.70 -12.95 -1.03
C LEU A 81 -13.10 -12.57 -1.55
N SER A 82 -13.53 -13.18 -2.65
CA SER A 82 -14.85 -12.97 -3.25
C SER A 82 -15.95 -12.90 -2.18
N SER A 83 -16.91 -11.99 -2.37
CA SER A 83 -17.95 -11.59 -1.40
C SER A 83 -18.67 -12.77 -0.72
N ASP A 84 -18.79 -13.90 -1.41
CA ASP A 84 -19.42 -15.13 -0.90
C ASP A 84 -18.55 -15.92 0.11
N ALA A 85 -17.22 -15.93 -0.08
CA ALA A 85 -16.27 -16.55 0.85
C ALA A 85 -15.97 -15.62 2.05
N THR A 86 -16.08 -14.31 1.86
CA THR A 86 -15.84 -13.29 2.88
C THR A 86 -16.90 -13.30 3.99
N ILE A 87 -18.19 -13.47 3.69
CA ILE A 87 -19.23 -13.55 4.73
C ILE A 87 -19.00 -14.77 5.63
N LYS A 88 -18.75 -15.95 5.07
CA LYS A 88 -18.46 -17.17 5.86
C LYS A 88 -17.19 -17.04 6.70
N THR A 89 -16.13 -16.46 6.13
CA THR A 89 -14.83 -16.32 6.82
C THR A 89 -14.87 -15.26 7.91
N LEU A 90 -15.51 -14.10 7.66
CA LEU A 90 -15.69 -13.03 8.65
C LEU A 90 -16.58 -13.44 9.81
N LEU A 91 -17.62 -14.26 9.55
CA LEU A 91 -18.47 -14.82 10.60
C LEU A 91 -17.74 -15.86 11.45
N SER A 92 -16.80 -16.61 10.85
CA SER A 92 -15.98 -17.59 11.59
C SER A 92 -14.81 -16.98 12.36
N ASN A 93 -14.24 -15.86 11.90
CA ASN A 93 -13.15 -15.17 12.58
C ASN A 93 -13.04 -13.68 12.16
N PRO A 94 -13.73 -12.75 12.84
CA PRO A 94 -13.82 -11.34 12.46
C PRO A 94 -12.48 -10.57 12.55
N LEU A 95 -11.48 -11.14 13.24
CA LEU A 95 -10.13 -10.56 13.35
C LEU A 95 -9.19 -10.95 12.20
N SER A 96 -9.66 -11.74 11.24
CA SER A 96 -8.81 -12.30 10.18
C SER A 96 -8.63 -11.39 8.96
N ARG A 97 -8.93 -10.08 9.04
CA ARG A 97 -8.68 -9.13 7.96
C ARG A 97 -7.16 -9.07 7.74
N ARG A 98 -6.69 -9.65 6.63
CA ARG A 98 -5.29 -9.54 6.23
C ARG A 98 -5.04 -8.13 5.71
N ASN A 99 -3.83 -7.64 5.94
CA ASN A 99 -3.37 -6.40 5.36
C ASN A 99 -3.34 -6.53 3.82
N PRO A 100 -3.84 -5.53 3.08
CA PRO A 100 -3.80 -5.55 1.63
C PRO A 100 -2.35 -5.44 1.14
N GLU A 101 -2.03 -6.17 0.08
CA GLU A 101 -0.70 -6.23 -0.48
C GLU A 101 -0.78 -6.34 -2.01
N VAL A 102 0.15 -5.68 -2.68
CA VAL A 102 0.36 -5.77 -4.12
C VAL A 102 1.84 -6.00 -4.37
N SER A 103 2.15 -7.12 -5.02
CA SER A 103 3.51 -7.50 -5.36
C SER A 103 3.63 -7.72 -6.86
N GLY A 104 4.73 -7.29 -7.47
CA GLY A 104 4.89 -7.42 -8.91
C GLY A 104 6.31 -7.20 -9.39
N GLU A 105 6.50 -7.45 -10.67
CA GLU A 105 7.75 -7.22 -11.41
C GLU A 105 7.49 -6.23 -12.54
N LEU A 106 8.38 -5.26 -12.67
CA LEU A 106 8.28 -4.17 -13.63
C LEU A 106 9.62 -3.87 -14.27
N LYS A 107 9.60 -3.47 -15.53
CA LYS A 107 10.81 -3.09 -16.27
C LYS A 107 10.68 -1.67 -16.80
N CYS A 108 11.69 -0.84 -16.54
CA CYS A 108 11.71 0.51 -17.08
C CYS A 108 11.78 0.48 -18.61
N THR A 109 10.95 1.30 -19.26
CA THR A 109 11.04 1.56 -20.69
C THR A 109 12.00 2.71 -20.91
N LYS A 110 12.88 2.59 -21.90
CA LYS A 110 13.76 3.68 -22.34
C LYS A 110 13.01 4.63 -23.25
#